data_AF-A0A1C4R9Z8-F1
#
_entry.id   AF-A0A1C4R9Z8-F1
#
_cell.length_a   1.000
_cell.length_b   1.000
_cell.length_c   1.000
_cell.angle_alpha   90.00
_cell.angle_beta   90.00
_cell.angle_gamma   90.00
#
_symmetry.space_group_name_H-M   'P 1'
#
loop_
_entity.id
_entity.type
_entity.pdbx_description
1 polymer ?
#
loop_
_entity_poly.entity_id
_entity_poly.type
_entity_poly.pdbx_seq_one_letter_code
_entity_poly.pdbx_strand_id
1 'polypeptide(L)' 'MVAERAFEAPNTAGVRFRNMVTVSLGGTGTINRVINNSGGPSNSSTNVANLVAYP' A
#
# COMPACT_ATOMS: atom_id res chain seq x y z
N MET A 1 -5.76 11.05 10.29
CA MET A 1 -4.92 11.38 9.12
C MET A 1 -4.92 10.20 8.17
N VAL A 2 -4.90 10.41 6.86
CA VAL A 2 -4.83 9.32 5.88
C VAL A 2 -3.64 9.55 4.95
N ALA A 3 -2.80 8.53 4.79
CA ALA A 3 -1.82 8.47 3.72
C ALA A 3 -2.52 7.90 2.48
N GLU A 4 -2.63 8.66 1.40
CA GLU A 4 -3.30 8.20 0.17
C GLU A 4 -2.61 6.97 -0.45
N ARG A 5 -1.28 6.91 -0.39
CA ARG A 5 -0.46 5.79 -0.86
C ARG A 5 0.83 5.68 -0.06
N ALA A 6 1.33 4.47 0.19
CA ALA A 6 2.62 4.28 0.85
C ALA A 6 3.81 4.40 -0.11
N PHE A 7 3.64 3.94 -1.35
CA PHE A 7 4.67 3.99 -2.39
C PHE A 7 4.15 4.66 -3.67
N GLU A 8 5.02 5.37 -4.37
CA GLU A 8 4.76 5.95 -5.70
C GLU A 8 5.90 5.59 -6.64
N ALA A 9 5.57 4.99 -7.78
CA ALA A 9 6.56 4.53 -8.76
C ALA A 9 6.02 4.63 -10.19
N PRO A 10 6.85 4.87 -11.21
CA PRO A 10 6.39 4.90 -12.59
C PRO A 10 5.98 3.50 -13.08
N ASN A 11 4.78 3.39 -13.68
CA ASN A 11 4.28 2.14 -14.26
C ASN A 11 4.93 1.88 -15.64
N THR A 12 6.16 1.37 -15.62
CA THR A 12 6.93 1.02 -16.82
C THR A 12 7.45 -0.42 -16.71
N ALA A 13 7.68 -1.08 -17.84
CA ALA A 13 8.03 -2.51 -17.88
C ALA A 13 9.28 -2.89 -17.07
N GLY A 14 10.18 -1.94 -16.78
CA GLY A 14 11.40 -2.15 -15.99
C GLY A 14 11.23 -1.97 -14.48
N VAL A 15 10.12 -1.42 -14.01
CA VAL A 15 9.85 -1.18 -12.58
C VAL A 15 8.97 -2.31 -12.09
N ARG A 16 9.46 -3.13 -11.17
CA ARG A 16 8.69 -4.24 -10.58
C ARG A 16 8.90 -4.30 -9.08
N PHE A 17 7.81 -4.41 -8.35
CA PHE A 17 7.72 -4.64 -6.92
C PHE A 17 6.99 -5.94 -6.67
N ARG A 18 7.42 -6.65 -5.64
CA ARG A 18 6.88 -7.97 -5.32
C ARG A 18 6.83 -8.11 -3.81
N ASN A 19 5.74 -8.67 -3.31
CA ASN A 19 5.49 -8.89 -1.88
C ASN A 19 5.57 -7.61 -1.03
N MET A 20 4.83 -6.57 -1.41
CA MET A 20 4.72 -5.36 -0.59
C MET A 20 3.70 -5.55 0.52
N VAL A 21 4.02 -4.98 1.68
CA VAL A 21 3.16 -4.98 2.87
C VAL A 21 3.08 -3.57 3.41
N THR A 22 1.88 -3.13 3.73
CA THR A 22 1.65 -1.91 4.52
C THR A 22 0.93 -2.28 5.80
N VAL A 23 1.24 -1.57 6.89
CA VAL A 23 0.67 -1.85 8.21
C VAL A 23 0.25 -0.53 8.85
N SER A 24 -0.98 -0.49 9.35
CA SER A 24 -1.45 0.57 10.25
C SER A 24 -1.03 0.22 11.68
N LEU A 25 -0.03 0.92 12.21
CA LEU A 25 0.43 0.75 13.59
C LEU A 25 -0.48 1.55 14.52
N GLY A 26 -1.23 0.85 15.37
CA GLY A 26 -2.07 1.47 16.39
C GLY A 26 -3.42 2.01 15.92
N GLY A 27 -3.88 1.68 14.70
CA GLY A 27 -5.22 2.01 14.21
C GLY A 27 -5.54 3.51 14.12
N THR A 28 -4.51 4.37 14.22
CA THR A 28 -4.65 5.84 14.24
C THR A 28 -4.30 6.46 12.89
N GLY A 29 -3.56 5.74 12.05
CA GLY A 29 -3.19 6.15 10.69
C GLY A 29 -3.72 5.17 9.66
N THR A 30 -4.46 5.68 8.67
CA THR A 30 -4.93 4.86 7.54
C THR A 30 -4.00 5.04 6.35
N ILE A 31 -3.60 3.94 5.71
CA ILE A 31 -2.97 3.95 4.40
C ILE A 31 -4.04 3.51 3.42
N ASN A 32 -4.42 4.36 2.46
CA ASN A 32 -5.51 4.05 1.54
C ASN A 32 -5.08 3.02 0.49
N ARG A 33 -3.81 3.07 0.06
CA ARG A 33 -3.24 2.21 -0.97
C ARG A 33 -1.79 1.82 -0.71
N VAL A 34 -1.40 0.62 -1.12
CA VAL A 34 -0.02 0.14 -0.97
C VAL A 34 0.92 0.90 -1.91
N ILE A 35 0.63 0.92 -3.22
CA ILE A 35 1.45 1.61 -4.22
C ILE A 35 0.57 2.26 -5.28
N ASN A 36 0.86 3.49 -5.69
CA ASN A 36 0.10 4.22 -6.70
C ASN A 36 -1.43 4.11 -6.50
N ASN A 37 -2.10 3.29 -7.33
CA ASN A 37 -3.54 3.02 -7.23
C ASN A 37 -3.87 1.55 -6.84
N SER A 38 -2.88 0.76 -6.42
CA SER A 38 -2.96 -0.69 -6.17
C SER A 38 -2.66 -1.05 -4.72
N GLY A 39 -3.29 -2.15 -4.27
CA GLY A 39 -3.23 -2.65 -2.89
C GLY A 39 -4.27 -1.97 -2.00
N GLY A 40 -4.91 -2.77 -1.16
CA GLY A 40 -6.03 -2.34 -0.31
C GLY A 40 -5.61 -1.41 0.83
N PRO A 41 -6.60 -0.84 1.54
CA PRO A 41 -6.30 0.06 2.63
C PRO A 41 -5.77 -0.70 3.85
N SER A 42 -4.74 -0.15 4.50
CA SER A 42 -4.36 -0.52 5.87
C SER A 42 -5.01 0.44 6.86
N ASN A 43 -5.99 -0.02 7.62
CA ASN A 43 -6.73 0.76 8.62
C ASN A 43 -7.05 -0.10 9.85
N SER A 44 -7.81 0.43 10.81
CA SER A 44 -8.15 -0.30 12.05
C SER A 44 -8.99 -1.58 11.85
N SER A 45 -9.62 -1.75 10.68
CA SER A 45 -10.35 -2.97 10.32
C SER A 45 -9.44 -3.97 9.59
N THR A 46 -8.54 -3.44 8.78
CA THR A 46 -7.57 -4.18 7.97
C THR A 46 -6.19 -3.67 8.32
N ASN A 47 -5.66 -4.09 9.48
CA ASN A 47 -4.39 -3.58 10.00
C ASN A 47 -3.23 -3.77 9.04
N VAL A 48 -3.32 -4.74 8.13
CA VAL A 48 -2.27 -5.11 7.18
C VAL A 48 -2.88 -5.21 5.78
N ALA A 49 -2.29 -4.52 4.81
CA ALA A 49 -2.61 -4.69 3.40
C ALA A 49 -1.39 -5.17 2.62
N ASN A 50 -1.56 -6.31 1.94
CA ASN A 50 -0.52 -6.97 1.16
C ASN A 50 -0.78 -6.78 -0.34
N LEU A 51 0.28 -6.52 -1.09
CA LEU A 51 0.28 -6.52 -2.55
C LEU A 51 1.38 -7.43 -3.08
N VAL A 52 0.99 -8.55 -3.67
CA VAL A 52 1.91 -9.62 -4.08
C VAL A 52 2.76 -9.21 -5.29
N ALA A 53 2.21 -8.43 -6.21
CA ALA A 53 2.90 -7.99 -7.41
C ALA A 53 2.45 -6.58 -7.83
N TYR A 54 3.41 -5.81 -8.33
CA TYR A 54 3.20 -4.52 -9.00
C TYR A 54 4.35 -4.26 -9.99
N PRO A 55 4.15 -3.57 -11.12
CA PRO A 55 2.87 -3.32 -11.76
C PRO A 55 2.15 -4.63 -12.10
#